data_AF-A0A966VPM5-F1
#
_entry.id   AF-A0A966VPM5-F1
#
_cell.length_a   1.000
_cell.length_b   1.000
_cell.length_c   1.000
_cell.angle_alpha   90.00
_cell.angle_beta   90.00
_cell.angle_gamma   90.00
#
_symmetry.space_group_name_H-M   'P 1'
#
loop_
_entity.id
_entity.type
_entity.pdbx_description
1 polymer ?
#
loop_
_entity_poly.entity_id
_entity_poly.type
_entity_poly.pdbx_seq_one_letter_code
_entity_poly.pdbx_strand_id
1 'polypeptide(L)'
;MIVLSFGYDDRDWAQAQMKELHPKSTYQWITFTACATRPTCWGGGVFTDDKANSLLVLTTEVLDDNHTSGTLEAHEYLHAIQQNQMRRATVWPETSEWPPSWYREGQATFAQNAAIYYQSFDLYLKNRRYTSEELIKDSTITSAWIQEFFVVDQPQSWFGKYKSWRQYDLGARMVEVLTAIKGPKSTMEIWRLVGAGLTFNAAFEKVYEISFDKALPIISKAIALDLGRS
;
A
#
# COMPACT_ATOMS: atom_id res chain seq x y z
N MET A 1 11.56 -14.81 -5.34
CA MET A 1 10.17 -14.68 -4.86
C MET A 1 9.42 -15.94 -5.22
N ILE A 2 8.62 -16.46 -4.29
CA ILE A 2 7.71 -17.60 -4.50
C ILE A 2 6.28 -17.05 -4.50
N VAL A 3 5.41 -17.60 -5.35
CA VAL A 3 3.97 -17.27 -5.38
C VAL A 3 3.19 -18.50 -4.92
N LEU A 4 2.33 -18.32 -3.92
CA LEU A 4 1.41 -19.33 -3.38
C LEU A 4 -0.02 -18.86 -3.64
N SER A 5 -0.68 -19.50 -4.60
CA SER A 5 -2.08 -19.22 -4.96
C SER A 5 -2.98 -20.38 -4.56
N PHE A 6 -4.16 -20.09 -4.00
CA PHE A 6 -5.08 -21.12 -3.50
C PHE A 6 -6.54 -20.65 -3.44
N GLY A 7 -7.49 -21.60 -3.56
CA GLY A 7 -8.92 -21.37 -3.32
C GLY A 7 -9.35 -21.73 -1.89
N TYR A 8 -10.63 -21.57 -1.56
CA TYR A 8 -11.12 -21.79 -0.19
C TYR A 8 -10.87 -23.21 0.32
N ASP A 9 -11.05 -24.22 -0.53
CA ASP A 9 -10.89 -25.63 -0.17
C ASP A 9 -9.43 -26.02 0.12
N ASP A 10 -8.47 -25.24 -0.37
CA ASP A 10 -7.03 -25.50 -0.23
C ASP A 10 -6.38 -24.68 0.90
N ARG A 11 -7.14 -23.89 1.66
CA ARG A 11 -6.57 -22.94 2.64
C ARG A 11 -5.72 -23.58 3.74
N ASP A 12 -6.08 -24.78 4.19
CA ASP A 12 -5.31 -25.49 5.22
C ASP A 12 -3.99 -26.02 4.65
N TRP A 13 -4.01 -26.49 3.40
CA TRP A 13 -2.80 -26.84 2.66
C TRP A 13 -1.91 -25.61 2.45
N ALA A 14 -2.47 -24.49 2.00
CA ALA A 14 -1.74 -23.25 1.78
C ALA A 14 -1.10 -22.73 3.08
N GLN A 15 -1.82 -22.80 4.21
CA GLN A 15 -1.27 -22.49 5.53
C GLN A 15 -0.09 -23.40 5.90
N ALA A 16 -0.16 -24.70 5.60
CA ALA A 16 0.96 -25.62 5.83
C ALA A 16 2.17 -25.28 4.95
N GLN A 17 1.96 -24.94 3.67
CA GLN A 17 3.02 -24.50 2.77
C GLN A 17 3.68 -23.20 3.24
N MET A 18 2.88 -22.21 3.64
CA MET A 18 3.39 -20.94 4.18
C MET A 18 4.20 -21.15 5.45
N LYS A 19 3.78 -22.07 6.33
CA LYS A 19 4.53 -22.44 7.55
C LYS A 19 5.87 -23.10 7.22
N GLU A 20 5.95 -23.90 6.17
CA GLU A 20 7.21 -24.52 5.74
C GLU A 20 8.16 -23.48 5.12
N LEU A 21 7.66 -22.66 4.20
CA LEU A 21 8.45 -21.67 3.47
C LEU A 21 8.88 -20.50 4.38
N HIS A 22 7.98 -20.04 5.25
CA HIS A 22 8.18 -18.88 6.14
C HIS A 22 7.73 -19.22 7.57
N PRO A 23 8.49 -20.03 8.33
CA PRO A 23 8.07 -20.55 9.64
C PRO A 23 7.91 -19.48 10.73
N LYS A 24 8.52 -18.30 10.55
CA LYS A 24 8.40 -17.14 11.47
C LYS A 24 7.26 -16.18 11.08
N SER A 25 6.56 -16.43 9.97
CA SER A 25 5.45 -15.59 9.53
C SER A 25 4.16 -15.89 10.31
N THR A 26 3.19 -14.99 10.19
CA THR A 26 1.84 -15.15 10.71
C THR A 26 0.99 -16.05 9.81
N TYR A 27 1.42 -17.30 9.58
CA TYR A 27 0.76 -18.20 8.61
C TYR A 27 -0.73 -18.45 8.89
N GLN A 28 -1.18 -18.31 10.14
CA GLN A 28 -2.59 -18.40 10.52
C GLN A 28 -3.47 -17.30 9.91
N TRP A 29 -2.86 -16.21 9.44
CA TRP A 29 -3.53 -15.15 8.70
C TRP A 29 -4.30 -15.69 7.49
N ILE A 30 -3.82 -16.75 6.83
CA ILE A 30 -4.53 -17.39 5.70
C ILE A 30 -5.95 -17.80 6.11
N THR A 31 -6.09 -18.50 7.23
CA THR A 31 -7.37 -19.10 7.66
C THR A 31 -8.24 -18.14 8.46
N PHE A 32 -7.67 -17.13 9.13
CA PHE A 32 -8.43 -16.19 9.96
C PHE A 32 -8.70 -14.84 9.30
N THR A 33 -7.99 -14.48 8.23
CA THR A 33 -8.08 -13.15 7.62
C THR A 33 -8.20 -13.21 6.12
N ALA A 34 -7.23 -13.80 5.41
CA ALA A 34 -7.19 -13.79 3.95
C ALA A 34 -8.34 -14.60 3.33
N CYS A 35 -8.69 -15.73 3.96
CA CYS A 35 -9.64 -16.71 3.47
C CYS A 35 -10.46 -17.34 4.61
N ALA A 36 -11.08 -16.48 5.42
CA ALA A 36 -11.84 -16.89 6.60
C ALA A 36 -13.13 -17.65 6.26
N THR A 37 -13.84 -17.19 5.22
CA THR A 37 -15.04 -17.82 4.65
C THR A 37 -14.91 -17.82 3.15
N ARG A 38 -15.68 -18.67 2.46
CA ARG A 38 -15.65 -18.73 0.99
C ARG A 38 -15.96 -17.37 0.34
N PRO A 39 -17.00 -16.62 0.78
CA PRO A 39 -17.25 -15.27 0.25
C PRO A 39 -16.19 -14.22 0.61
N THR A 40 -15.43 -14.44 1.67
CA THR A 40 -14.36 -13.54 2.13
C THR A 40 -12.99 -14.18 1.93
N CYS A 41 -12.80 -14.88 0.81
CA CYS A 41 -11.54 -15.46 0.39
C CYS A 41 -10.97 -14.68 -0.80
N TRP A 42 -10.37 -13.55 -0.45
CA TRP A 42 -10.08 -12.41 -1.33
C TRP A 42 -8.82 -11.67 -0.89
N GLY A 43 -8.01 -12.31 -0.04
CA GLY A 43 -6.80 -11.74 0.52
C GLY A 43 -5.59 -11.90 -0.40
N GLY A 44 -4.79 -10.84 -0.46
CA GLY A 44 -3.41 -10.87 -0.93
C GLY A 44 -2.48 -10.48 0.22
N GLY A 45 -1.25 -10.97 0.19
CA GLY A 45 -0.23 -10.55 1.14
C GLY A 45 1.17 -10.99 0.72
N VAL A 46 2.16 -10.15 0.99
CA VAL A 46 3.58 -10.52 0.90
C VAL A 46 4.18 -10.74 2.29
N PHE A 47 5.05 -11.76 2.37
CA PHE A 47 5.78 -12.11 3.57
C PHE A 47 7.26 -12.20 3.25
N THR A 48 8.10 -11.64 4.11
CA THR A 48 9.55 -11.70 3.95
C THR A 48 10.23 -12.20 5.19
N ASP A 49 11.37 -12.88 5.01
CA ASP A 49 12.22 -13.34 6.10
C ASP A 49 13.45 -12.44 6.29
N ASP A 50 14.28 -12.78 7.26
CA ASP A 50 15.54 -12.12 7.59
C ASP A 50 16.61 -12.25 6.47
N LYS A 51 16.37 -13.09 5.46
CA LYS A 51 17.23 -13.28 4.28
C LYS A 51 16.66 -12.56 3.05
N ALA A 52 15.60 -11.78 3.20
CA ALA A 52 14.87 -11.13 2.12
C ALA A 52 14.30 -12.11 1.07
N ASN A 53 14.05 -13.37 1.45
CA ASN A 53 13.19 -14.23 0.66
C ASN A 53 11.77 -13.67 0.73
N SER A 54 11.08 -13.57 -0.40
CA SER A 54 9.69 -13.08 -0.46
C SER A 54 8.75 -14.20 -0.89
N LEU A 55 7.68 -14.37 -0.13
CA LEU A 55 6.53 -15.22 -0.45
C LEU A 55 5.31 -14.32 -0.66
N LEU A 56 4.76 -14.38 -1.85
CA LEU A 56 3.53 -13.70 -2.24
C LEU A 56 2.39 -14.71 -2.16
N VAL A 57 1.37 -14.42 -1.36
CA VAL A 57 0.24 -15.30 -1.05
C VAL A 57 -1.03 -14.67 -1.60
N LEU A 58 -1.75 -15.39 -2.47
CA LEU A 58 -2.96 -14.89 -3.14
C LEU A 58 -4.09 -15.89 -3.05
N THR A 59 -5.28 -15.41 -2.71
CA THR A 59 -6.50 -16.21 -2.86
C THR A 59 -7.05 -16.11 -4.28
N THR A 60 -7.64 -17.19 -4.79
CA THR A 60 -8.25 -17.24 -6.14
C THR A 60 -9.75 -17.59 -6.10
N GLU A 61 -10.40 -17.47 -4.94
CA GLU A 61 -11.79 -17.88 -4.74
C GLU A 61 -12.78 -16.82 -5.25
N VAL A 62 -12.56 -15.55 -4.92
CA VAL A 62 -13.40 -14.44 -5.38
C VAL A 62 -12.96 -13.99 -6.78
N LEU A 63 -13.92 -13.89 -7.70
CA LEU A 63 -13.72 -13.45 -9.08
C LEU A 63 -14.30 -12.05 -9.27
N ASP A 64 -13.52 -11.03 -8.90
CA ASP A 64 -13.82 -9.63 -9.18
C ASP A 64 -12.74 -9.00 -10.07
N ASP A 65 -12.92 -7.73 -10.45
CA ASP A 65 -11.95 -7.02 -11.29
C ASP A 65 -10.55 -6.99 -10.66
N ASN A 66 -10.43 -6.94 -9.32
CA ASN A 66 -9.15 -6.90 -8.64
C ASN A 66 -8.39 -8.23 -8.72
N HIS A 67 -9.11 -9.36 -8.70
CA HIS A 67 -8.56 -10.72 -8.77
C HIS A 67 -8.40 -11.25 -10.19
N THR A 68 -8.95 -10.57 -11.19
CA THR A 68 -8.91 -11.03 -12.59
C THR A 68 -8.11 -10.13 -13.53
N SER A 69 -7.86 -8.86 -13.15
CA SER A 69 -7.13 -7.91 -14.00
C SER A 69 -5.62 -7.91 -13.82
N GLY A 70 -5.08 -8.57 -12.79
CA GLY A 70 -3.67 -8.51 -12.42
C GLY A 70 -3.32 -7.41 -11.40
N THR A 71 -4.30 -6.61 -10.95
CA THR A 71 -4.04 -5.50 -10.03
C THR A 71 -3.64 -5.96 -8.64
N LEU A 72 -4.25 -7.02 -8.11
CA LEU A 72 -3.87 -7.57 -6.81
C LEU A 72 -2.42 -8.10 -6.83
N GLU A 73 -2.05 -8.84 -7.88
CA GLU A 73 -0.70 -9.33 -8.11
C GLU A 73 0.30 -8.18 -8.15
N ALA A 74 -0.02 -7.11 -8.89
CA ALA A 74 0.85 -5.94 -9.01
C ALA A 74 0.98 -5.18 -7.68
N HIS A 75 -0.09 -5.07 -6.90
CA HIS A 75 -0.09 -4.46 -5.57
C HIS A 75 0.84 -5.22 -4.62
N GLU A 76 0.63 -6.53 -4.49
CA GLU A 76 1.44 -7.38 -3.61
C GLU A 76 2.90 -7.50 -4.08
N TYR A 77 3.13 -7.49 -5.39
CA TYR A 77 4.49 -7.47 -5.94
C TYR A 77 5.23 -6.19 -5.58
N LEU A 78 4.56 -5.04 -5.54
CA LEU A 78 5.21 -3.82 -5.07
C LEU A 78 5.61 -3.93 -3.61
N HIS A 79 4.78 -4.51 -2.75
CA HIS A 79 5.16 -4.74 -1.36
C HIS A 79 6.44 -5.58 -1.25
N ALA A 80 6.64 -6.59 -2.13
CA ALA A 80 7.91 -7.33 -2.19
C ALA A 80 9.10 -6.41 -2.51
N ILE A 81 8.95 -5.47 -3.44
CA ILE A 81 9.99 -4.51 -3.83
C ILE A 81 10.31 -3.55 -2.67
N GLN A 82 9.28 -2.99 -2.03
CA GLN A 82 9.41 -2.12 -0.85
C GLN A 82 10.18 -2.83 0.26
N GLN A 83 9.76 -4.06 0.55
CA GLN A 83 10.32 -4.87 1.62
C GLN A 83 11.79 -5.26 1.36
N ASN A 84 12.13 -5.52 0.10
CA ASN A 84 13.51 -5.76 -0.31
C ASN A 84 14.43 -4.55 -0.10
N GLN A 85 13.90 -3.32 -0.10
CA GLN A 85 14.69 -2.13 0.27
C GLN A 85 15.02 -2.11 1.77
N MET A 86 14.13 -2.65 2.60
CA MET A 86 14.25 -2.62 4.06
C MET A 86 15.19 -3.72 4.60
N ARG A 87 15.36 -4.83 3.86
CA ARG A 87 16.27 -5.96 4.20
C ARG A 87 16.06 -6.54 5.61
N ARG A 88 14.83 -6.52 6.10
CA ARG A 88 14.40 -7.09 7.39
C ARG A 88 12.94 -7.50 7.28
N ALA A 89 12.41 -8.25 8.24
CA ALA A 89 10.99 -8.63 8.23
C ALA A 89 10.07 -7.41 8.46
N THR A 90 8.90 -7.41 7.81
CA THR A 90 7.85 -6.40 8.02
C THR A 90 7.36 -6.42 9.47
N VAL A 91 6.98 -5.25 9.99
CA VAL A 91 6.32 -5.12 11.30
C VAL A 91 4.94 -4.49 11.11
N TRP A 92 3.99 -4.90 11.94
CA TRP A 92 2.65 -4.31 11.96
C TRP A 92 2.19 -4.08 13.42
N PRO A 93 1.75 -2.85 13.76
CA PRO A 93 1.83 -1.62 12.97
C PRO A 93 3.29 -1.21 12.67
N GLU A 94 3.47 -0.38 11.64
CA GLU A 94 4.78 0.19 11.30
C GLU A 94 5.32 1.05 12.45
N THR A 95 6.61 0.90 12.76
CA THR A 95 7.31 1.80 13.70
C THR A 95 7.91 2.99 12.94
N SER A 96 8.43 3.99 13.66
CA SER A 96 9.08 5.18 13.07
C SER A 96 10.30 4.87 12.18
N GLU A 97 10.80 3.64 12.23
CA GLU A 97 11.87 3.15 11.36
C GLU A 97 11.36 2.64 10.00
N TRP A 98 10.08 2.78 9.71
CA TRP A 98 9.43 2.37 8.46
C TRP A 98 8.70 3.58 7.85
N PRO A 99 8.51 3.59 6.52
CA PRO A 99 7.54 4.50 5.94
C PRO A 99 6.14 4.25 6.52
N PRO A 100 5.33 5.29 6.70
CA PRO A 100 4.00 5.16 7.28
C PRO A 100 3.10 4.27 6.41
N SER A 101 2.10 3.67 7.03
CA SER A 101 1.24 2.67 6.38
C SER A 101 0.49 3.22 5.17
N TRP A 102 0.07 4.49 5.20
CA TRP A 102 -0.54 5.17 4.05
C TRP A 102 0.43 5.34 2.87
N TYR A 103 1.74 5.37 3.13
CA TYR A 103 2.75 5.41 2.07
C TYR A 103 2.96 4.02 1.48
N ARG A 104 3.00 2.98 2.34
CA ARG A 104 3.15 1.59 1.91
C ARG A 104 2.01 1.14 1.02
N GLU A 105 0.78 1.24 1.51
CA GLU A 105 -0.43 0.84 0.79
C GLU A 105 -0.71 1.78 -0.39
N GLY A 106 -0.57 3.09 -0.18
CA GLY A 106 -0.78 4.07 -1.23
C GLY A 106 0.16 3.91 -2.42
N GLN A 107 1.43 3.59 -2.18
CA GLN A 107 2.38 3.38 -3.28
C GLN A 107 2.05 2.10 -4.06
N ALA A 108 1.62 1.03 -3.37
CA ALA A 108 1.18 -0.21 -4.00
C ALA A 108 -0.07 0.00 -4.85
N THR A 109 -1.06 0.73 -4.34
CA THR A 109 -2.28 1.08 -5.08
C THR A 109 -2.02 2.05 -6.24
N PHE A 110 -1.06 2.96 -6.11
CA PHE A 110 -0.62 3.77 -7.25
C PHE A 110 0.07 2.90 -8.31
N ALA A 111 1.01 2.06 -7.90
CA ALA A 111 1.79 1.23 -8.81
C ALA A 111 0.95 0.19 -9.54
N GLN A 112 -0.02 -0.47 -8.87
CA GLN A 112 -0.92 -1.42 -9.55
C GLN A 112 -1.65 -0.74 -10.70
N ASN A 113 -2.17 0.48 -10.48
CA ASN A 113 -2.96 1.19 -11.48
C ASN A 113 -2.06 1.65 -12.62
N ALA A 114 -0.90 2.21 -12.30
CA ALA A 114 0.07 2.67 -13.29
C ALA A 114 0.64 1.52 -14.13
N ALA A 115 0.83 0.33 -13.54
CA ALA A 115 1.42 -0.83 -14.22
C ALA A 115 0.41 -1.61 -15.04
N ILE A 116 -0.81 -1.83 -14.55
CA ILE A 116 -1.82 -2.64 -15.26
C ILE A 116 -2.51 -1.82 -16.35
N TYR A 117 -2.75 -0.53 -16.09
CA TYR A 117 -3.49 0.36 -17.00
C TYR A 117 -2.58 1.35 -17.73
N TYR A 118 -1.33 0.96 -17.99
CA TYR A 118 -0.30 1.80 -18.62
C TYR A 118 -0.62 2.22 -20.07
N GLN A 119 -1.56 1.53 -20.72
CA GLN A 119 -1.81 1.66 -22.16
C GLN A 119 -2.37 3.05 -22.54
N SER A 120 -3.11 3.69 -21.64
CA SER A 120 -3.56 5.07 -21.85
C SER A 120 -3.82 5.80 -20.54
N PHE A 121 -3.69 7.13 -20.58
CA PHE A 121 -3.99 7.97 -19.44
C PHE A 121 -5.47 7.88 -19.02
N ASP A 122 -6.40 7.77 -19.98
CA ASP A 122 -7.83 7.61 -19.70
C ASP A 122 -8.14 6.29 -18.98
N LEU A 123 -7.46 5.20 -19.36
CA LEU A 123 -7.64 3.90 -18.69
C LEU A 123 -7.10 3.96 -17.26
N TYR A 124 -5.94 4.58 -17.05
CA TYR A 124 -5.43 4.86 -15.72
C TYR A 124 -6.42 5.70 -14.89
N LEU A 125 -6.91 6.82 -15.41
CA LEU A 125 -7.85 7.70 -14.70
C LEU A 125 -9.17 7.00 -14.34
N LYS A 126 -9.70 6.16 -15.24
CA LYS A 126 -10.90 5.36 -14.98
C LYS A 126 -10.73 4.45 -13.77
N ASN A 127 -9.61 3.73 -13.68
CA ASN A 127 -9.36 2.76 -12.61
C ASN A 127 -8.90 3.42 -11.30
N ARG A 128 -8.13 4.52 -11.39
CA ARG A 128 -7.86 5.43 -10.26
C ARG A 128 -9.16 5.94 -9.64
N ARG A 129 -10.16 6.29 -10.46
CA ARG A 129 -11.47 6.75 -9.99
C ARG A 129 -12.25 5.63 -9.32
N TYR A 130 -12.26 4.43 -9.90
CA TYR A 130 -12.95 3.26 -9.35
C TYR A 130 -12.47 2.94 -7.92
N THR A 131 -11.15 2.92 -7.71
CA THR A 131 -10.54 2.69 -6.39
C THR A 131 -10.73 3.83 -5.38
N SER A 132 -11.13 5.02 -5.85
CA SER A 132 -11.31 6.23 -5.04
C SER A 132 -12.77 6.72 -4.97
N GLU A 133 -13.76 5.89 -5.30
CA GLU A 133 -15.13 6.37 -5.50
C GLU A 133 -15.73 7.00 -4.22
N GLU A 134 -15.57 6.34 -3.07
CA GLU A 134 -16.01 6.88 -1.78
C GLU A 134 -15.24 8.17 -1.44
N LEU A 135 -13.92 8.19 -1.69
CA LEU A 135 -13.08 9.37 -1.46
C LEU A 135 -13.63 10.57 -2.22
N ILE A 136 -14.04 10.40 -3.48
CA ILE A 136 -14.52 11.48 -4.35
C ILE A 136 -15.90 11.99 -3.90
N LYS A 137 -16.81 11.09 -3.53
CA LYS A 137 -18.19 11.44 -3.15
C LYS A 137 -18.29 12.12 -1.77
N ASP A 138 -17.34 11.88 -0.89
CA ASP A 138 -17.37 12.43 0.47
C ASP A 138 -16.90 13.89 0.52
N SER A 139 -17.85 14.82 0.52
CA SER A 139 -17.58 16.26 0.59
C SER A 139 -16.99 16.73 1.91
N THR A 140 -16.96 15.89 2.96
CA THR A 140 -16.39 16.26 4.26
C THR A 140 -14.86 16.23 4.29
N ILE A 141 -14.24 15.57 3.30
CA ILE A 141 -12.79 15.43 3.18
C ILE A 141 -12.20 16.72 2.58
N THR A 142 -11.98 17.72 3.42
CA THR A 142 -11.36 19.02 3.04
C THR A 142 -9.84 18.93 2.98
N SER A 143 -9.17 20.00 2.51
CA SER A 143 -7.71 20.11 2.58
C SER A 143 -7.18 19.98 4.02
N ALA A 144 -7.87 20.55 5.01
CA ALA A 144 -7.53 20.42 6.43
C ALA A 144 -7.67 18.98 6.93
N TRP A 145 -8.73 18.27 6.51
CA TRP A 145 -8.92 16.86 6.86
C TRP A 145 -7.81 15.98 6.29
N ILE A 146 -7.44 16.21 5.02
CA ILE A 146 -6.36 15.47 4.34
C ILE A 146 -5.03 15.70 5.04
N GLN A 147 -4.73 16.95 5.41
CA GLN A 147 -3.53 17.29 6.16
C GLN A 147 -3.50 16.59 7.53
N GLU A 148 -4.63 16.50 8.24
CA GLU A 148 -4.72 15.79 9.53
C GLU A 148 -4.52 14.27 9.37
N PHE A 149 -4.94 13.70 8.25
CA PHE A 149 -4.83 12.27 7.97
C PHE A 149 -3.37 11.80 7.85
N PHE A 150 -2.49 12.57 7.20
CA PHE A 150 -1.13 12.15 6.88
C PHE A 150 -0.14 12.29 8.05
N VAL A 151 -0.31 11.43 9.05
CA VAL A 151 0.59 11.28 10.20
C VAL A 151 1.70 10.28 9.85
N VAL A 152 2.96 10.61 10.15
CA VAL A 152 4.12 9.73 9.91
C VAL A 152 4.23 8.65 10.99
N ASP A 153 4.28 9.05 12.26
CA ASP A 153 4.32 8.12 13.39
C ASP A 153 2.89 7.86 13.88
N GLN A 154 2.21 6.87 13.29
CA GLN A 154 0.77 6.66 13.47
C GLN A 154 0.46 5.99 14.83
N PRO A 155 -0.19 6.69 15.79
CA PRO A 155 -0.59 6.08 17.04
C PRO A 155 -1.79 5.14 16.85
N GLN A 156 -2.06 4.26 17.82
CA GLN A 156 -3.23 3.37 17.77
C GLN A 156 -4.57 4.11 17.60
N SER A 157 -4.68 5.32 18.15
CA SER A 157 -5.86 6.18 17.99
C SER A 157 -6.09 6.62 16.54
N TRP A 158 -5.04 6.72 15.73
CA TRP A 158 -5.13 7.04 14.31
C TRP A 158 -5.84 5.90 13.56
N PHE A 159 -5.43 4.65 13.80
CA PHE A 159 -6.06 3.47 13.19
C PHE A 159 -7.52 3.28 13.61
N GLY A 160 -7.90 3.73 14.81
CA GLY A 160 -9.30 3.73 15.26
C GLY A 160 -10.13 4.89 14.72
N LYS A 161 -9.50 6.00 14.34
CA LYS A 161 -10.17 7.22 13.84
C LYS A 161 -10.52 7.14 12.36
N TYR A 162 -9.61 6.60 11.54
CA TYR A 162 -9.75 6.62 10.09
C TYR A 162 -10.11 5.25 9.53
N LYS A 163 -10.96 5.23 8.50
CA LYS A 163 -11.25 4.03 7.71
C LYS A 163 -9.95 3.49 7.10
N SER A 164 -9.68 2.19 7.28
CA SER A 164 -8.41 1.58 6.85
C SER A 164 -8.15 1.72 5.35
N TRP A 165 -9.17 1.68 4.50
CA TRP A 165 -9.04 1.84 3.05
C TRP A 165 -8.56 3.22 2.61
N ARG A 166 -8.59 4.23 3.50
CA ARG A 166 -8.02 5.57 3.23
C ARG A 166 -6.50 5.53 3.06
N GLN A 167 -5.84 4.53 3.64
CA GLN A 167 -4.40 4.30 3.41
C GLN A 167 -4.10 3.96 1.94
N TYR A 168 -5.07 3.38 1.24
CA TYR A 168 -4.94 2.94 -0.14
C TYR A 168 -5.29 4.08 -1.09
N ASP A 169 -6.53 4.59 -1.03
CA ASP A 169 -6.99 5.58 -2.01
C ASP A 169 -6.37 6.97 -1.79
N LEU A 170 -6.40 7.50 -0.57
CA LEU A 170 -5.78 8.79 -0.27
C LEU A 170 -4.25 8.70 -0.25
N GLY A 171 -3.69 7.59 0.23
CA GLY A 171 -2.26 7.29 0.10
C GLY A 171 -1.79 7.28 -1.35
N ALA A 172 -2.56 6.68 -2.27
CA ALA A 172 -2.26 6.70 -3.69
C ALA A 172 -2.28 8.11 -4.27
N ARG A 173 -3.17 9.00 -3.81
CA ARG A 173 -3.17 10.41 -4.23
C ARG A 173 -1.91 11.16 -3.78
N MET A 174 -1.45 10.91 -2.56
CA MET A 174 -0.17 11.46 -2.08
C MET A 174 0.99 10.96 -2.95
N VAL A 175 1.09 9.65 -3.20
CA VAL A 175 2.16 9.08 -4.03
C VAL A 175 2.08 9.56 -5.48
N GLU A 176 0.89 9.73 -6.03
CA GLU A 176 0.67 10.30 -7.36
C GLU A 176 1.21 11.73 -7.47
N VAL A 177 0.92 12.60 -6.48
CA VAL A 177 1.48 13.96 -6.42
C VAL A 177 3.01 13.93 -6.35
N LEU A 178 3.57 13.10 -5.47
CA LEU A 178 5.02 12.94 -5.32
C LEU A 178 5.69 12.43 -6.61
N THR A 179 5.02 11.51 -7.30
CA THR A 179 5.45 10.99 -8.61
C THR A 179 5.37 12.06 -9.70
N ALA A 180 4.34 12.90 -9.71
CA ALA A 180 4.24 14.01 -10.65
C ALA A 180 5.36 15.05 -10.44
N ILE A 181 5.83 15.23 -9.20
CA ILE A 181 6.88 16.20 -8.84
C ILE A 181 8.29 15.72 -9.22
N LYS A 182 8.67 14.48 -8.90
CA LYS A 182 10.05 13.96 -9.12
C LYS A 182 10.13 12.57 -9.77
N GLY A 183 9.04 12.09 -10.37
CA GLY A 183 8.97 10.79 -11.05
C GLY A 183 8.89 9.58 -10.10
N PRO A 184 8.55 8.38 -10.60
CA PRO A 184 8.29 7.21 -9.75
C PRO A 184 9.55 6.71 -9.03
N LYS A 185 10.74 6.97 -9.57
CA LYS A 185 12.01 6.66 -8.89
C LYS A 185 12.12 7.38 -7.54
N SER A 186 11.60 8.60 -7.42
CA SER A 186 11.67 9.39 -6.19
C SER A 186 10.92 8.73 -5.03
N THR A 187 9.79 8.09 -5.32
CA THR A 187 8.99 7.43 -4.29
C THR A 187 9.65 6.13 -3.82
N MET A 188 10.29 5.37 -4.71
CA MET A 188 11.08 4.20 -4.31
C MET A 188 12.39 4.59 -3.59
N GLU A 189 12.97 5.75 -3.91
CA GLU A 189 14.18 6.24 -3.24
C GLU A 189 13.95 6.51 -1.74
N ILE A 190 12.74 6.91 -1.34
CA ILE A 190 12.37 7.01 0.08
C ILE A 190 12.56 5.66 0.78
N TRP A 191 12.01 4.58 0.23
CA TRP A 191 12.18 3.22 0.79
C TRP A 191 13.65 2.82 0.92
N ARG A 192 14.45 3.10 -0.11
CA ARG A 192 15.88 2.81 -0.10
C ARG A 192 16.64 3.58 0.99
N LEU A 193 16.29 4.85 1.21
CA LEU A 193 16.91 5.69 2.24
C LEU A 193 16.46 5.29 3.65
N VAL A 194 15.19 4.96 3.84
CA VAL A 194 14.67 4.47 5.12
C VAL A 194 15.28 3.11 5.46
N GLY A 195 15.39 2.20 4.48
CA GLY A 195 16.12 0.93 4.63
C GLY A 195 17.62 1.11 4.95
N ALA A 196 18.19 2.28 4.64
CA ALA A 196 19.55 2.65 5.03
C ALA A 196 19.64 3.37 6.39
N GLY A 197 18.53 3.44 7.14
CA GLY A 197 18.48 3.96 8.51
C GLY A 197 18.03 5.41 8.65
N LEU A 198 17.55 6.08 7.59
CA LEU A 198 16.92 7.39 7.72
C LEU A 198 15.48 7.26 8.22
N THR A 199 14.98 8.27 8.92
CA THR A 199 13.54 8.41 9.17
C THR A 199 12.82 8.78 7.87
N PHE A 200 11.50 8.55 7.80
CA PHE A 200 10.70 8.97 6.64
C PHE A 200 10.86 10.47 6.35
N ASN A 201 10.79 11.32 7.38
CA ASN A 201 10.94 12.77 7.21
C ASN A 201 12.31 13.17 6.65
N ALA A 202 13.39 12.56 7.15
CA ALA A 202 14.73 12.82 6.65
C ALA A 202 14.91 12.33 5.20
N ALA A 203 14.37 11.15 4.87
CA ALA A 203 14.38 10.62 3.51
C ALA A 203 13.56 11.51 2.56
N PHE A 204 12.37 11.94 2.98
CA PHE A 204 11.49 12.83 2.22
C PHE A 204 12.19 14.16 1.92
N GLU A 205 12.75 14.82 2.94
CA GLU A 205 13.43 16.10 2.77
C GLU A 205 14.64 15.97 1.83
N LYS A 206 15.39 14.87 1.94
CA LYS A 206 16.50 14.60 1.04
C LYS A 206 16.07 14.40 -0.42
N VAL A 207 14.93 13.74 -0.66
CA VAL A 207 14.43 13.46 -2.00
C VAL A 207 13.76 14.69 -2.62
N TYR A 208 12.90 15.39 -1.87
CA TYR A 208 12.08 16.49 -2.37
C TYR A 208 12.64 17.88 -2.11
N GLU A 209 13.73 17.99 -1.36
CA GLU A 209 14.40 19.26 -1.02
C GLU A 209 13.48 20.23 -0.23
N ILE A 210 12.50 19.66 0.47
CA ILE A 210 11.55 20.33 1.35
C ILE A 210 11.12 19.36 2.45
N SER A 211 11.07 19.83 3.71
CA SER A 211 10.56 19.03 4.82
C SER A 211 9.11 18.61 4.61
N PHE A 212 8.74 17.40 5.02
CA PHE A 212 7.36 16.89 4.88
C PHE A 212 6.32 17.84 5.48
N ASP A 213 6.57 18.39 6.67
CA ASP A 213 5.65 19.33 7.35
C ASP A 213 5.36 20.61 6.53
N LYS A 214 6.33 21.07 5.75
CA LYS A 214 6.15 22.24 4.85
C LYS A 214 5.45 21.86 3.55
N ALA A 215 5.70 20.66 3.04
CA ALA A 215 5.09 20.17 1.81
C ALA A 215 3.63 19.76 2.03
N LEU A 216 3.31 19.20 3.19
CA LEU A 216 2.03 18.56 3.48
C LEU A 216 0.82 19.50 3.29
N PRO A 217 0.80 20.76 3.77
CA PRO A 217 -0.31 21.68 3.51
C PRO A 217 -0.52 21.96 2.00
N ILE A 218 0.56 22.04 1.24
CA ILE A 218 0.52 22.30 -0.21
C ILE A 218 -0.05 21.08 -0.94
N ILE A 219 0.45 19.89 -0.61
CA ILE A 219 -0.02 18.63 -1.20
C ILE A 219 -1.47 18.37 -0.83
N SER A 220 -1.85 18.59 0.43
CA SER A 220 -3.23 18.40 0.90
C SER A 220 -4.22 19.30 0.16
N LYS A 221 -3.83 20.55 -0.11
CA LYS A 221 -4.60 21.46 -0.96
C LYS A 221 -4.69 20.97 -2.41
N ALA A 222 -3.60 20.48 -2.99
CA ALA A 222 -3.60 19.94 -4.35
C ALA A 222 -4.53 18.72 -4.49
N ILE A 223 -4.49 17.80 -3.52
CA ILE A 223 -5.39 16.63 -3.48
C ILE A 223 -6.84 17.10 -3.32
N ALA A 224 -7.13 18.03 -2.41
CA ALA A 224 -8.48 18.56 -2.25
C ALA A 224 -9.03 19.16 -3.56
N LEU A 225 -8.20 19.93 -4.28
CA LEU A 225 -8.56 20.51 -5.58
C LEU A 225 -8.83 19.45 -6.65
N ASP A 226 -8.02 18.38 -6.74
CA ASP A 226 -8.28 17.24 -7.65
C ASP A 226 -9.60 16.53 -7.30
N LEU A 227 -9.99 16.52 -6.03
CA LEU A 227 -11.27 16.01 -5.57
C LEU A 227 -12.44 17.00 -5.74
N GLY A 228 -12.19 18.18 -6.33
CA GLY A 228 -13.21 19.21 -6.58
C GLY A 228 -13.55 20.06 -5.35
N ARG A 229 -12.59 20.30 -4.45
CA ARG A 229 -12.80 20.97 -3.15
C ARG A 229 -11.84 22.14 -2.96
N SER A 230 -12.20 23.06 -2.05
CA SER A 230 -11.38 24.20 -1.61
C SER A 230 -10.90 24.03 -0.18
#